data_AF-A0A7S4BZU4-F1
#
_entry.id   AF-A0A7S4BZU4-F1
#
_cell.length_a   1.000
_cell.length_b   1.000
_cell.length_c   1.000
_cell.angle_alpha   90.00
_cell.angle_beta   90.00
_cell.angle_gamma   90.00
#
_symmetry.space_group_name_H-M   'P 1'
#
loop_
_entity.id
_entity.type
_entity.pdbx_description
1 polymer ?
#
loop_
_entity_poly.entity_id
_entity_poly.type
_entity_poly.pdbx_seq_one_letter_code
_entity_poly.pdbx_strand_id
1 'polypeptide(L)'
;PSPPSLPLPPFSPGISCNDHCRPWYEIANGYCVDGGPGSVAAYCEYGTDCADCGPRPSLPPSSPPSPPSLPLPPFSPGISCNDHCRPWYEIANGYCVDGGPGSVAAYCEYGTDCADCGPRPSLPPSSPPSPPS
;
A
#
# COMPACT_ATOMS: atom_id res chain seq x y z
N PRO A 1 33.85 -24.01 -16.06
CA PRO A 1 34.63 -22.95 -15.38
C PRO A 1 34.01 -21.60 -15.75
N SER A 2 33.29 -20.99 -14.80
CA SER A 2 32.69 -19.67 -15.01
C SER A 2 33.77 -18.60 -15.07
N PRO A 3 33.65 -17.57 -15.92
CA PRO A 3 34.65 -16.52 -16.03
C PRO A 3 34.73 -15.71 -14.73
N PRO A 4 35.91 -15.17 -14.36
CA PRO A 4 36.04 -14.33 -13.19
C PRO A 4 35.24 -13.04 -13.36
N SER A 5 34.44 -12.69 -12.35
CA SER A 5 33.67 -11.45 -12.31
C SER A 5 34.60 -10.25 -12.41
N LEU A 6 34.32 -9.36 -13.37
CA LEU A 6 35.05 -8.11 -13.53
C LEU A 6 34.80 -7.18 -12.33
N PRO A 7 35.80 -6.40 -11.89
CA PRO A 7 35.59 -5.42 -10.82
C PRO A 7 34.64 -4.33 -11.32
N LEU A 8 33.59 -4.04 -10.53
CA LEU A 8 32.61 -3.01 -10.85
C LEU A 8 33.26 -1.61 -10.92
N PRO A 9 32.78 -0.72 -11.83
CA PRO A 9 33.19 0.67 -11.87
C PRO A 9 32.84 1.40 -10.56
N PRO A 10 33.56 2.48 -10.21
CA PRO A 10 33.34 3.20 -8.96
C PRO A 10 31.90 3.67 -8.83
N PHE A 11 31.32 3.36 -7.68
CA PHE A 11 29.96 3.63 -7.24
C PHE A 11 29.38 4.93 -7.82
N SER A 12 28.41 4.79 -8.72
CA SER A 12 27.47 5.88 -8.97
C SER A 12 26.62 6.08 -7.71
N PRO A 13 26.40 7.32 -7.24
CA PRO A 13 25.54 7.59 -6.11
C PRO A 13 24.15 7.02 -6.40
N GLY A 14 23.73 6.08 -5.56
CA GLY A 14 22.43 5.43 -5.69
C GLY A 14 22.44 4.01 -6.26
N ILE A 15 23.60 3.35 -6.39
CA ILE A 15 23.69 1.91 -6.67
C ILE A 15 24.35 1.20 -5.48
N SER A 16 23.68 0.18 -4.94
CA SER A 16 24.15 -0.68 -3.86
C SER A 16 24.37 -2.11 -4.36
N CYS A 17 25.43 -2.74 -3.89
CA CYS A 17 25.78 -4.13 -4.20
C CYS A 17 26.45 -4.72 -2.96
N ASN A 18 25.78 -5.68 -2.34
CA ASN A 18 26.25 -6.34 -1.13
C ASN A 18 26.04 -7.84 -1.25
N ASP A 19 26.96 -8.65 -0.73
CA ASP A 19 26.83 -10.12 -0.69
C ASP A 19 26.61 -10.58 0.75
N HIS A 20 25.82 -9.83 1.51
CA HIS A 20 25.53 -10.16 2.90
C HIS A 20 24.07 -10.60 3.02
N CYS A 21 23.84 -11.89 2.82
CA CYS A 21 22.58 -12.54 3.12
C CYS A 21 22.49 -12.95 4.60
N ARG A 22 21.35 -13.50 5.01
CA ARG A 22 21.18 -14.14 6.33
C ARG A 22 22.23 -15.25 6.52
N PRO A 23 22.70 -15.52 7.76
CA PRO A 23 23.86 -16.38 8.06
C PRO A 23 23.77 -17.86 7.62
N TRP A 24 22.64 -18.28 7.05
CA TRP A 24 22.38 -19.64 6.58
C TRP A 24 22.14 -19.73 5.07
N TYR A 25 22.33 -18.62 4.34
CA TYR A 25 22.09 -18.56 2.91
C TYR A 25 23.40 -18.37 2.16
N GLU A 26 23.68 -19.24 1.19
CA GLU A 26 24.87 -19.14 0.35
C GLU A 26 24.69 -18.01 -0.67
N ILE A 27 25.73 -17.20 -0.80
CA ILE A 27 25.88 -16.19 -1.86
C ILE A 27 26.59 -16.81 -3.07
N ALA A 28 26.34 -16.31 -4.28
CA ALA A 28 26.96 -16.81 -5.51
C ALA A 28 26.61 -18.28 -5.83
N ASN A 29 25.39 -18.70 -5.49
CA ASN A 29 24.89 -20.06 -5.72
C ASN A 29 24.23 -20.22 -7.11
N GLY A 30 24.24 -19.16 -7.92
CA GLY A 30 23.63 -19.11 -9.25
C GLY A 30 22.17 -18.68 -9.24
N TYR A 31 21.57 -18.42 -8.09
CA TYR A 31 20.18 -18.01 -7.95
C TYR A 31 20.09 -16.66 -7.27
N CYS A 32 19.61 -15.67 -8.02
CA CYS A 32 19.28 -14.36 -7.46
C CYS A 32 18.09 -14.48 -6.48
N VAL A 33 18.29 -14.13 -5.20
CA VAL A 33 17.27 -14.24 -4.14
C VAL A 33 17.07 -12.97 -3.28
N ASP A 34 17.47 -11.82 -3.81
CA ASP A 34 17.31 -10.50 -3.19
C ASP A 34 15.87 -9.93 -3.16
N GLY A 35 14.88 -10.66 -3.69
CA GLY A 35 13.49 -10.21 -3.77
C GLY A 35 13.23 -9.07 -4.78
N GLY A 36 14.22 -8.69 -5.58
CA GLY A 36 14.12 -7.69 -6.63
C GLY A 36 13.64 -8.24 -7.98
N PRO A 37 13.59 -7.39 -9.02
CA PRO A 37 13.28 -7.83 -10.39
C PRO A 37 14.26 -8.92 -10.87
N GLY A 38 13.74 -10.05 -11.34
CA GLY A 38 14.55 -11.20 -11.78
C GLY A 38 14.99 -12.14 -10.66
N SER A 39 14.60 -11.85 -9.42
CA SER A 39 14.85 -12.71 -8.27
C SER A 39 13.88 -13.89 -8.23
N VAL A 40 14.36 -15.09 -7.89
CA VAL A 40 13.53 -16.31 -7.78
C VAL A 40 12.88 -16.45 -6.41
N ALA A 41 13.39 -15.70 -5.41
CA ALA A 41 12.87 -15.66 -4.04
C ALA A 41 13.30 -14.35 -3.34
N ALA A 42 12.85 -14.16 -2.10
CA ALA A 42 13.21 -13.00 -1.27
C ALA A 42 13.82 -13.46 0.06
N TYR A 43 14.84 -14.33 -0.01
CA TYR A 43 15.53 -14.85 1.18
C TYR A 43 16.58 -13.87 1.70
N CYS A 44 17.05 -12.97 0.84
CA CYS A 44 17.96 -11.89 1.19
C CYS A 44 17.30 -10.53 0.98
N GLU A 45 17.85 -9.50 1.62
CA GLU A 45 17.34 -8.13 1.49
C GLU A 45 17.59 -7.58 0.08
N TYR A 46 16.75 -6.66 -0.37
CA TYR A 46 16.92 -6.05 -1.69
C TYR A 46 18.29 -5.37 -1.83
N GLY A 47 19.01 -5.66 -2.92
CA GLY A 47 20.39 -5.21 -3.12
C GLY A 47 21.45 -6.02 -2.39
N THR A 48 21.06 -7.12 -1.75
CA THR A 48 21.97 -8.19 -1.31
C THR A 48 22.01 -9.33 -2.34
N ASP A 49 22.84 -10.35 -2.17
CA ASP A 49 23.03 -11.43 -3.15
C ASP A 49 23.49 -10.92 -4.54
N CYS A 50 24.31 -9.87 -4.54
CA CYS A 50 24.74 -9.18 -5.74
C CYS A 50 25.57 -10.06 -6.68
N ALA A 51 26.26 -11.07 -6.17
CA ALA A 51 27.01 -12.04 -6.97
C ALA A 51 26.12 -12.74 -8.02
N ASP A 52 24.85 -12.98 -7.70
CA ASP A 52 23.88 -13.61 -8.58
C ASP A 52 22.87 -12.61 -9.17
N CYS A 53 22.50 -11.58 -8.41
CA CYS A 53 21.52 -10.58 -8.79
C CYS A 53 22.09 -9.42 -9.61
N GLY A 54 23.38 -9.14 -9.47
CA GLY A 54 23.98 -7.89 -9.92
C GLY A 54 23.60 -6.68 -9.05
N PRO A 55 24.23 -5.51 -9.30
CA PRO A 55 24.00 -4.29 -8.52
C PRO A 55 22.54 -3.80 -8.62
N ARG A 56 22.05 -3.20 -7.53
CA ARG A 56 20.69 -2.63 -7.44
C ARG A 56 20.71 -1.13 -7.19
N PRO A 57 19.73 -0.36 -7.71
CA PRO A 57 19.53 1.00 -7.25
C PRO A 57 19.19 1.02 -5.75
N SER A 58 19.75 1.94 -4.99
CA SER A 58 19.33 2.16 -3.61
C SER A 58 17.89 2.63 -3.59
N LEU A 59 17.08 2.03 -2.73
CA LEU A 59 15.71 2.48 -2.53
C LEU A 59 15.72 3.94 -2.06
N PRO A 60 14.77 4.77 -2.52
CA PRO A 60 14.60 6.09 -1.95
C PRO A 60 14.37 5.96 -0.44
N PRO A 61 14.83 6.92 0.37
CA PRO A 61 14.54 6.91 1.80
C PRO A 61 13.03 6.78 2.00
N SER A 62 12.63 5.93 2.95
CA SER A 62 11.23 5.79 3.34
C SER A 62 10.65 7.18 3.55
N SER A 63 9.52 7.47 2.91
CA SER A 63 8.82 8.73 3.16
C SER A 63 8.58 8.85 4.67
N PRO A 64 8.76 10.05 5.26
CA PRO A 64 8.40 10.23 6.66
C PRO A 64 6.95 9.77 6.85
N PRO A 65 6.61 9.20 8.02
CA PRO A 65 5.23 8.83 8.32
C PRO A 65 4.34 10.02 8.03
N SER A 66 3.20 9.78 7.36
CA SER A 66 2.23 10.83 7.09
C SER A 66 1.91 11.55 8.41
N PRO A 67 1.87 12.89 8.42
CA PRO A 67 1.41 13.60 9.60
C PRO A 67 0.03 13.08 10.01
N PRO A 68 -0.31 13.09 11.31
CA PRO A 68 -1.66 12.76 11.74
C PRO A 68 -2.66 13.59 10.93
N SER A 69 -3.73 12.95 10.46
CA SER A 69 -4.79 13.62 9.72
C SER A 69 -5.23 14.86 10.50
N LEU A 70 -5.21 16.02 9.84
CA LEU A 70 -5.76 17.22 10.42
C LEU A 70 -7.24 16.96 10.79
N PRO A 71 -7.74 17.54 11.89
CA PRO A 71 -9.17 17.52 12.17
C PRO A 71 -9.91 18.03 10.93
N LEU A 72 -10.88 17.27 10.44
CA LEU A 72 -11.76 17.74 9.37
C LEU A 72 -12.33 19.10 9.78
N PRO A 73 -12.44 20.07 8.84
CA PRO A 73 -13.15 21.31 9.13
C PRO A 73 -14.55 20.96 9.68
N PRO A 74 -15.10 21.79 10.59
CA PRO A 74 -16.44 21.55 11.11
C PRO A 74 -17.38 21.34 9.92
N PHE A 75 -18.06 20.19 9.95
CA PHE A 75 -18.97 19.75 8.90
C PHE A 75 -19.84 20.93 8.45
N SER A 76 -19.73 21.27 7.16
CA SER A 76 -20.75 22.11 6.56
C SER A 76 -22.11 21.42 6.79
N PRO A 77 -23.14 22.14 7.26
CA PRO A 77 -24.44 21.55 7.50
C PRO A 77 -24.91 20.90 6.20
N GLY A 78 -25.12 19.58 6.24
CA GLY A 78 -25.53 18.81 5.07
C GLY A 78 -24.49 17.84 4.50
N ILE A 79 -23.32 17.68 5.10
CA ILE A 79 -22.31 16.67 4.72
C ILE A 79 -22.11 15.68 5.88
N SER A 80 -22.08 14.38 5.59
CA SER A 80 -21.82 13.27 6.51
C SER A 80 -20.61 12.47 6.03
N CYS A 81 -19.74 12.09 6.95
CA CYS A 81 -18.57 11.27 6.71
C CYS A 81 -18.30 10.47 7.98
N ASN A 82 -18.47 9.15 7.88
CA ASN A 82 -18.28 8.25 9.00
C ASN A 82 -17.60 6.96 8.50
N ASP A 83 -16.67 6.39 9.26
CA ASP A 83 -16.03 5.13 8.88
C ASP A 83 -16.62 3.95 9.67
N HIS A 84 -17.88 4.06 10.12
CA HIS A 84 -18.53 2.99 10.86
C HIS A 84 -19.33 2.08 9.91
N CYS A 85 -18.63 1.13 9.31
CA CYS A 85 -19.24 0.01 8.59
C CYS A 85 -19.66 -1.12 9.57
N ARG A 86 -20.35 -2.14 9.05
CA ARG A 86 -20.62 -3.36 9.81
C ARG A 86 -19.31 -3.99 10.34
N PRO A 87 -19.31 -4.64 11.52
CA PRO A 87 -18.10 -5.08 12.24
C PRO A 87 -17.22 -6.11 11.49
N TRP A 88 -17.64 -6.59 10.33
CA TRP A 88 -16.91 -7.56 9.50
C TRP A 88 -16.37 -6.93 8.21
N TYR A 89 -16.48 -5.61 8.06
CA TYR A 89 -16.04 -4.91 6.87
C TYR A 89 -14.86 -3.99 7.21
N GLU A 90 -13.74 -4.23 6.52
CA GLU A 90 -12.55 -3.39 6.63
C GLU A 90 -12.84 -2.02 6.02
N ILE A 91 -12.50 -0.98 6.76
CA ILE A 91 -12.57 0.42 6.32
C ILE A 91 -11.20 0.82 5.76
N ALA A 92 -11.16 1.76 4.81
CA ALA A 92 -9.91 2.19 4.16
C ALA A 92 -9.20 1.06 3.40
N ASN A 93 -9.97 0.17 2.76
CA ASN A 93 -9.45 -0.98 2.02
C ASN A 93 -9.21 -0.66 0.52
N GLY A 94 -9.44 0.60 0.12
CA GLY A 94 -9.31 1.09 -1.25
C GLY A 94 -10.58 0.93 -2.09
N TYR A 95 -11.65 0.37 -1.53
CA TYR A 95 -12.92 0.14 -2.23
C TYR A 95 -14.07 0.85 -1.53
N CYS A 96 -14.61 1.88 -2.19
CA CYS A 96 -15.81 2.55 -1.73
C CYS A 96 -17.03 1.62 -1.78
N VAL A 97 -17.64 1.29 -0.64
CA VAL A 97 -18.77 0.33 -0.52
C VAL A 97 -20.01 0.88 0.21
N ASP A 98 -20.18 2.20 0.23
CA ASP A 98 -21.31 2.90 0.86
C ASP A 98 -22.63 2.87 0.05
N GLY A 99 -22.64 2.25 -1.13
CA GLY A 99 -23.82 2.18 -2.00
C GLY A 99 -24.18 3.50 -2.69
N GLY A 100 -23.34 4.54 -2.56
CA GLY A 100 -23.50 5.82 -3.22
C GLY A 100 -22.87 5.92 -4.61
N PRO A 101 -22.89 7.11 -5.25
CA PRO A 101 -22.23 7.33 -6.53
C PRO A 101 -20.73 7.00 -6.47
N GLY A 102 -20.26 6.16 -7.41
CA GLY A 102 -18.87 5.70 -7.46
C GLY A 102 -18.55 4.53 -6.53
N SER A 103 -19.54 4.02 -5.79
CA SER A 103 -19.38 2.85 -4.93
C SER A 103 -19.45 1.56 -5.73
N VAL A 104 -18.61 0.58 -5.39
CA VAL A 104 -18.56 -0.73 -6.04
C VAL A 104 -19.56 -1.73 -5.44
N ALA A 105 -20.11 -1.43 -4.25
CA ALA A 105 -21.10 -2.25 -3.55
C ALA A 105 -21.85 -1.42 -2.49
N ALA A 106 -22.87 -1.99 -1.87
CA ALA A 106 -23.63 -1.33 -0.78
C ALA A 106 -23.55 -2.14 0.52
N TYR A 107 -22.32 -2.45 0.95
CA TYR A 107 -22.09 -3.23 2.17
C TYR A 107 -22.13 -2.37 3.43
N CYS A 108 -21.91 -1.06 3.26
CA CYS A 108 -22.06 -0.07 4.30
C CYS A 108 -23.21 0.90 3.99
N GLU A 109 -23.67 1.62 5.00
CA GLU A 109 -24.74 2.61 4.86
C GLU A 109 -24.24 3.82 4.06
N TYR A 110 -25.12 4.48 3.32
CA TYR A 110 -24.72 5.66 2.55
C TYR A 110 -24.12 6.77 3.43
N GLY A 111 -22.95 7.29 3.05
CA GLY A 111 -22.19 8.21 3.89
C GLY A 111 -21.35 7.56 4.98
N THR A 112 -21.28 6.23 4.99
CA THR A 112 -20.26 5.47 5.71
C THR A 112 -19.13 5.04 4.75
N ASP A 113 -18.06 4.38 5.23
CA ASP A 113 -16.87 4.05 4.42
C ASP A 113 -16.20 5.27 3.76
N CYS A 114 -16.16 6.38 4.51
CA CYS A 114 -15.73 7.66 3.99
C CYS A 114 -14.23 7.71 3.66
N ALA A 115 -13.40 6.90 4.33
CA ALA A 115 -11.99 6.74 4.00
C ALA A 115 -11.75 6.37 2.53
N ASP A 116 -12.68 5.62 1.92
CA ASP A 116 -12.62 5.20 0.52
C ASP A 116 -13.61 5.96 -0.39
N CYS A 117 -14.79 6.31 0.12
CA CYS A 117 -15.86 6.98 -0.64
C CYS A 117 -15.77 8.52 -0.64
N GLY A 118 -15.05 9.09 0.32
CA GLY A 118 -15.11 10.51 0.64
C GLY A 118 -16.45 10.95 1.27
N PRO A 119 -16.56 12.22 1.66
CA PRO A 119 -17.73 12.76 2.33
C PRO A 119 -18.97 12.77 1.42
N ARG A 120 -20.14 12.46 1.99
CA ARG A 120 -21.43 12.42 1.28
C ARG A 120 -22.38 13.53 1.74
N PRO A 121 -23.24 14.07 0.86
CA PRO A 121 -24.39 14.86 1.30
C PRO A 121 -25.29 14.05 2.24
N SER A 122 -25.73 14.61 3.36
CA SER A 122 -26.73 13.97 4.21
C SER A 122 -28.03 13.83 3.43
N LEU A 123 -28.61 12.63 3.41
CA LEU A 123 -29.90 12.42 2.78
C LEU A 123 -30.97 13.27 3.47
N PRO A 124 -31.93 13.84 2.73
CA PRO A 124 -33.09 14.47 3.34
C PRO A 124 -33.82 13.42 4.20
N PRO A 125 -34.44 13.82 5.33
CA PRO A 125 -35.19 12.89 6.16
C PRO A 125 -36.26 12.20 5.33
N SER A 126 -36.32 10.87 5.42
CA SER A 126 -37.35 10.06 4.76
C SER A 126 -38.73 10.57 5.16
N SER A 127 -39.58 10.84 4.18
CA SER A 127 -40.98 11.19 4.39
C SER A 127 -41.62 10.16 5.32
N PRO A 128 -42.37 10.56 6.36
CA PRO A 128 -43.08 9.58 7.19
C PRO A 128 -44.02 8.73 6.32
N PRO A 129 -44.18 7.42 6.64
CA PRO A 129 -45.06 6.55 5.90
C PRO A 129 -46.49 7.13 5.90
N SER A 130 -47.16 7.07 4.75
CA SER A 130 -48.55 7.50 4.64
C SER A 130 -49.42 6.72 5.63
N PRO A 131 -50.35 7.38 6.34
CA PRO A 131 -51.26 6.67 7.23
C PRO A 131 -52.08 5.64 6.45
N PRO A 132 -52.37 4.47 7.03
CA PRO A 132 -53.23 3.48 6.40
C PRO A 132 -54.62 4.09 6.15
N SER A 133 -55.19 3.80 4.96
CA SER A 133 -56.56 4.16 4.59
C SER A 133 -57.60 3.33 5.35
#